data_AF-A0A2G5F0H6-F1
#
_entry.id   AF-A0A2G5F0H6-F1
#
_cell.length_a   1.000
_cell.length_b   1.000
_cell.length_c   1.000
_cell.angle_alpha   90.00
_cell.angle_beta   90.00
_cell.angle_gamma   90.00
#
_symmetry.space_group_name_H-M   'P 1'
#
loop_
_entity.id
_entity.type
_entity.pdbx_description
1 polymer ?
#
loop_
_entity_poly.entity_id
_entity_poly.type
_entity_poly.pdbx_seq_one_letter_code
_entity_poly.pdbx_strand_id
1 'polypeptide(L)' 'MQNEEGQHTDLYIPRKCSATNRLITSKDHASVQINVGHLDDNGVYTGGYSTFALCGYVRAQKKKTEIRQ' A
#
# COMPACT_ATOMS: atom_id res chain seq x y z
N MET A 1 -12.46 2.58 -14.57
CA MET A 1 -13.55 2.70 -15.54
C MET A 1 -13.11 1.99 -16.82
N GLN A 2 -13.97 1.15 -17.38
CA GLN A 2 -13.72 0.49 -18.67
C GLN A 2 -14.80 0.92 -19.65
N ASN A 3 -14.40 1.29 -20.85
CA ASN A 3 -15.29 1.53 -21.99
C ASN A 3 -15.73 0.20 -22.61
N GLU A 4 -16.71 0.25 -23.52
CA GLU A 4 -17.33 -0.94 -24.14
C GLU A 4 -16.33 -1.81 -24.92
N GLU A 5 -15.21 -1.22 -25.37
CA GLU A 5 -14.09 -1.92 -26.03
C GLU A 5 -13.08 -2.54 -25.03
N GLY A 6 -13.37 -2.52 -23.72
CA GLY A 6 -12.53 -3.13 -22.68
C GLY A 6 -11.25 -2.35 -22.33
N GLN A 7 -11.09 -1.15 -22.87
CA GLN A 7 -9.95 -0.28 -22.56
C GLN A 7 -10.14 0.40 -21.19
N HIS A 8 -9.05 0.78 -20.53
CA HIS A 8 -9.12 1.57 -19.28
C HIS A 8 -9.10 3.06 -19.62
N THR A 9 -10.13 3.78 -19.17
CA THR A 9 -10.25 5.24 -19.35
C THR A 9 -9.74 6.05 -18.15
N ASP A 10 -9.24 5.41 -17.10
CA ASP A 10 -8.71 6.11 -15.93
C ASP A 10 -7.29 6.65 -16.18
N LEU A 11 -6.99 7.86 -15.67
CA LEU A 11 -5.63 8.42 -15.74
C LEU A 11 -4.60 7.59 -14.96
N TYR A 12 -5.00 7.04 -13.80
CA TYR A 12 -4.17 6.15 -12.99
C TYR A 12 -5.06 5.37 -12.01
N ILE A 13 -4.55 4.23 -11.53
CA ILE A 13 -5.18 3.45 -10.46
C ILE A 13 -4.46 3.77 -9.15
N PRO A 14 -5.13 4.39 -8.16
CA PRO A 14 -4.51 4.74 -6.89
C PRO A 14 -4.14 3.50 -6.06
N ARG A 15 -3.14 3.65 -5.19
CA ARG A 15 -2.73 2.61 -4.24
C ARG A 15 -3.81 2.39 -3.18
N LYS A 16 -3.94 1.17 -2.69
CA LYS A 16 -4.81 0.83 -1.55
C LYS A 16 -4.00 0.77 -0.27
N CYS A 17 -4.55 1.31 0.82
CA CYS A 17 -3.97 1.18 2.15
C CYS A 17 -4.15 -0.25 2.66
N SER A 18 -3.05 -0.93 2.99
CA SER A 18 -3.03 -2.32 3.46
C SER A 18 -3.72 -2.50 4.83
N ALA A 19 -3.91 -1.43 5.59
CA ALA A 19 -4.54 -1.50 6.92
C ALA A 19 -6.06 -1.28 6.89
N THR A 20 -6.56 -0.42 5.98
CA THR A 20 -7.97 0.00 5.97
C THR A 20 -8.69 -0.27 4.65
N ASN A 21 -7.99 -0.79 3.64
CA ASN A 21 -8.48 -0.93 2.25
C ASN A 21 -8.99 0.37 1.63
N ARG A 22 -8.67 1.53 2.22
CA ARG A 22 -9.01 2.84 1.67
C ARG A 22 -8.05 3.20 0.54
N LEU A 23 -8.56 3.87 -0.49
CA LEU A 23 -7.75 4.40 -1.58
C LEU A 23 -6.88 5.56 -1.07
N ILE A 24 -5.60 5.54 -1.41
CA ILE A 24 -4.63 6.59 -1.12
C ILE A 24 -4.71 7.61 -2.26
N THR A 25 -5.10 8.83 -1.94
CA THR A 25 -5.23 9.92 -2.93
C THR A 25 -3.88 10.63 -3.12
N SER A 26 -3.70 11.31 -4.25
CA SER A 26 -2.46 12.05 -4.55
C SER A 26 -2.15 13.18 -3.57
N LYS A 27 -3.17 13.71 -2.87
CA LYS A 27 -3.02 14.79 -1.86
C LYS A 27 -2.69 14.26 -0.46
N ASP A 28 -2.70 12.94 -0.24
CA ASP A 28 -2.34 12.35 1.05
C ASP A 28 -0.81 12.30 1.21
N HIS A 29 -0.22 13.43 1.59
CA HIS A 29 1.22 13.57 1.83
C HIS A 29 1.71 12.86 3.11
N ALA A 30 0.78 12.41 3.96
CA ALA A 30 1.11 11.58 5.10
C ALA A 30 1.08 10.08 4.76
N SER A 31 0.74 9.70 3.53
CA SER A 31 0.85 8.31 3.09
C SER A 31 2.31 7.88 2.98
N VAL A 32 2.61 6.64 3.38
CA VAL A 32 3.95 6.06 3.32
C VAL A 32 3.89 4.68 2.71
N GLN A 33 4.99 4.29 2.07
CA GLN A 33 5.23 2.93 1.61
C GLN A 33 6.40 2.35 2.39
N ILE A 34 6.21 1.14 2.91
CA ILE A 34 7.21 0.44 3.70
C ILE A 34 7.49 -0.87 2.97
N ASN A 35 8.78 -1.12 2.70
CA ASN A 35 9.23 -2.38 2.15
C ASN A 35 9.91 -3.16 3.28
N VAL A 36 9.35 -4.32 3.61
CA VAL A 36 9.91 -5.22 4.63
C VAL A 36 10.69 -6.31 3.92
N GLY A 37 12.00 -6.34 4.13
CA GLY A 37 12.88 -7.34 3.54
C GLY A 37 12.69 -8.71 4.15
N HIS A 38 12.63 -9.75 3.31
CA HIS A 38 12.60 -11.13 3.74
C HIS A 38 14.02 -11.64 4.02
N LEU A 39 14.15 -12.38 5.11
CA LEU A 39 15.42 -12.94 5.58
C LEU A 39 15.43 -14.44 5.32
N ASP A 40 16.64 -14.99 5.10
CA ASP A 40 16.86 -16.42 5.13
C ASP A 40 17.03 -16.93 6.58
N ASP A 41 17.21 -18.23 6.73
CA ASP A 41 17.42 -18.87 8.04
C ASP A 41 18.69 -18.40 8.75
N ASN A 42 19.65 -17.82 8.02
CA ASN A 42 20.88 -17.25 8.57
C ASN A 42 20.71 -15.77 8.95
N GLY A 43 19.51 -15.20 8.78
CA GLY A 43 19.24 -13.79 9.04
C GLY A 43 19.84 -12.84 8.00
N VAL A 44 20.22 -13.34 6.82
CA VAL A 44 20.74 -12.55 5.71
C VAL A 44 19.60 -12.14 4.79
N TYR A 45 19.67 -10.90 4.31
CA TYR A 45 18.69 -10.36 3.37
C TYR A 45 18.74 -11.10 2.03
N THR A 46 17.59 -11.68 1.64
CA THR A 46 17.47 -12.52 0.44
C THR A 46 17.16 -11.74 -0.84
N GLY A 47 16.97 -10.43 -0.75
CA GLY A 47 16.58 -9.58 -1.88
C GLY A 47 15.06 -9.50 -2.12
N GLY A 48 14.28 -10.41 -1.54
CA GLY A 48 12.82 -10.35 -1.56
C GLY A 48 12.26 -9.37 -0.53
N TYR A 49 11.15 -8.69 -0.85
CA TYR A 49 10.48 -7.80 0.11
C TYR A 49 8.97 -7.78 -0.07
N SER A 50 8.26 -7.62 1.04
CA SER A 50 6.82 -7.36 1.08
C SER A 50 6.57 -5.86 1.19
N THR A 51 5.70 -5.34 0.34
CA THR A 51 5.37 -3.91 0.29
C THR A 51 4.05 -3.64 1.02
N PHE A 52 4.07 -2.63 1.90
CA PHE A 52 2.92 -2.17 2.65
C PHE A 52 2.68 -0.70 2.37
N ALA A 53 1.45 -0.33 2.03
CA ALA A 53 1.06 1.06 1.84
C ALA A 53 0.13 1.49 2.97
N LEU A 54 0.49 2.57 3.66
CA LEU A 54 -0.32 3.13 4.74
C LEU A 54 -0.82 4.51 4.35
N CYS A 55 -2.10 4.79 4.58
CA CYS A 55 -2.67 6.13 4.39
C CYS A 55 -2.40 7.02 5.61
N GLY A 56 -2.38 8.34 5.39
CA GLY A 56 -2.14 9.34 6.42
C GLY A 56 -3.14 9.28 7.57
N TYR A 57 -4.39 8.88 7.30
CA TYR A 57 -5.43 8.71 8.31
C TYR A 57 -5.03 7.71 9.41
N VAL A 58 -4.45 6.57 9.03
CA VAL A 58 -3.99 5.53 9.96
C VAL A 58 -2.80 6.00 10.80
N ARG A 59 -2.00 6.93 10.29
CA ARG A 59 -0.89 7.52 11.05
C ARG A 59 -1.34 8.64 11.99
N ALA A 60 -2.37 9.39 11.61
CA ALA A 60 -2.94 10.46 12.43
C ALA A 60 -3.70 9.90 13.64
N GLN A 61 -4.38 8.77 13.47
CA GLN A 61 -4.99 8.04 14.57
C GLN A 61 -3.95 7.08 15.15
N LYS A 62 -3.53 7.24 16.41
CA LYS A 62 -2.67 6.28 17.12
C LYS A 62 -3.39 4.93 17.38
N LYS A 63 -3.98 4.33 16.35
CA LYS A 63 -4.80 3.13 16.44
C LYS A 63 -3.94 1.92 16.11
N LYS A 64 -4.02 0.89 16.96
CA LYS A 64 -3.47 -0.44 16.65
C LYS A 64 -4.26 -0.98 15.46
N THR A 65 -3.69 -0.87 14.27
CA THR A 65 -4.38 -1.25 13.03
C THR A 65 -3.71 -2.51 12.53
N GLU A 66 -4.48 -3.60 12.44
CA GLU A 66 -4.01 -4.86 11.88
C GLU A 66 -3.84 -4.69 10.37
N ILE A 67 -2.69 -5.11 9.86
CA ILE A 67 -2.43 -5.09 8.43
C ILE A 67 -3.18 -6.27 7.82
N ARG A 68 -4.21 -5.98 7.04
CA ARG A 68 -5.03 -6.98 6.35
C ARG A 68 -4.38 -7.21 4.98
N GLN A 69 -3.34 -8.04 4.95
CA GLN A 69 -2.79 -8.56 3.69
C GLN A 69 -3.72 -9.59 3.08
#